data_AF-A0A6M3XEE1-F1
#
_entry.id   AF-A0A6M3XEE1-F1
#
_cell.length_a   1.000
_cell.length_b   1.000
_cell.length_c   1.000
_cell.angle_alpha   90.00
_cell.angle_beta   90.00
_cell.angle_gamma   90.00
#
_symmetry.space_group_name_H-M   'P 1'
#
loop_
_entity.id
_entity.type
_entity.pdbx_description
1 polymer ?
#
loop_
_entity_poly.entity_id
_entity_poly.type
_entity_poly.pdbx_seq_one_letter_code
_entity_poly.pdbx_strand_id
1 'polypeptide(L)'
;NELVEALLRPLHDALDSQGITPLYLAKKLKREVNAKETKVFNDKGSLLYSKPLIAWGIRQKARMDAHKLLAHYPPEKHELTGKNGGPLKVTLTDRLKEIEECATGDE
;
A
#
# COMPACT_ATOMS: atom_id res chain seq x y z
N ASN A 1 12.31 20.46 6.31
CA ASN A 1 13.06 20.60 5.05
C ASN A 1 12.06 21.12 4.03
N GLU A 2 12.05 22.43 3.76
CA GLU A 2 10.97 23.11 3.00
C GLU A 2 10.74 22.53 1.60
N LEU A 3 11.81 22.03 0.95
CA LEU A 3 11.72 21.36 -0.35
C LEU A 3 10.93 20.05 -0.30
N VAL A 4 11.09 19.26 0.76
CA VAL A 4 10.37 17.99 0.92
C VAL A 4 8.88 18.25 1.15
N GLU A 5 8.56 19.27 1.96
CA GLU A 5 7.18 19.71 2.18
C GLU A 5 6.54 20.25 0.88
N ALA A 6 7.28 21.03 0.09
CA ALA A 6 6.79 21.54 -1.18
C ALA A 6 6.52 20.42 -2.21
N LEU A 7 7.36 19.37 -2.23
CA LEU A 7 7.22 18.21 -3.11
C LEU A 7 6.07 17.28 -2.70
N LEU A 8 5.83 17.10 -1.40
CA LEU A 8 4.82 16.17 -0.90
C LEU A 8 3.40 16.77 -0.83
N ARG A 9 3.28 18.10 -0.81
CA ARG A 9 1.97 18.78 -0.77
C ARG A 9 1.02 18.39 -1.90
N PRO A 10 1.41 18.45 -3.19
CA PRO A 10 0.51 18.07 -4.28
C PRO A 10 0.03 16.60 -4.18
N LEU A 11 0.90 15.70 -3.71
CA LEU A 11 0.55 14.30 -3.46
C LEU A 11 -0.42 14.16 -2.29
N HIS A 12 -0.17 14.85 -1.17
CA HIS A 12 -1.06 14.86 -0.02
C HIS A 12 -2.44 15.41 -0.40
N ASP A 13 -2.50 16.52 -1.12
CA ASP A 13 -3.74 17.15 -1.57
C ASP A 13 -4.51 16.22 -2.53
N ALA A 14 -3.81 15.54 -3.45
CA ALA A 14 -4.43 14.56 -4.34
C ALA A 14 -5.01 13.38 -3.55
N LEU A 15 -4.26 12.81 -2.60
CA LEU A 15 -4.73 11.71 -1.76
C LEU A 15 -5.91 12.13 -0.87
N ASP A 16 -5.85 13.31 -0.27
CA ASP A 16 -6.91 13.86 0.57
C ASP A 16 -8.18 14.15 -0.23
N SER A 17 -8.06 14.64 -1.47
CA SER A 17 -9.20 14.84 -2.38
C SER A 17 -9.95 13.54 -2.70
N GLN A 18 -9.25 12.40 -2.65
CA GLN A 18 -9.81 11.06 -2.82
C GLN A 18 -10.23 10.41 -1.49
N GLY A 19 -10.12 11.13 -0.37
CA GLY A 19 -10.40 10.64 0.97
C GLY A 19 -9.37 9.63 1.50
N ILE A 20 -8.21 9.49 0.86
CA ILE A 20 -7.11 8.59 1.23
C ILE A 20 -6.23 9.27 2.28
N THR A 21 -6.82 9.54 3.44
CA THR A 21 -6.12 10.18 4.58
C THR A 21 -5.48 9.12 5.49
N PRO A 22 -4.45 9.47 6.29
CA PRO A 22 -3.92 8.57 7.31
C PRO A 22 -5.01 8.05 8.28
N LEU A 23 -5.97 8.91 8.64
CA LEU A 23 -7.10 8.53 9.49
C LEU A 23 -8.02 7.51 8.81
N TYR A 24 -8.30 7.70 7.52
CA TYR A 24 -9.08 6.75 6.74
C TYR A 24 -8.38 5.39 6.66
N LEU A 25 -7.08 5.38 6.36
CA LEU A 25 -6.27 4.15 6.30
C LEU A 25 -6.26 3.42 7.65
N ALA A 26 -6.09 4.14 8.77
CA ALA A 26 -6.14 3.54 10.11
C ALA A 26 -7.53 2.94 10.42
N LYS A 27 -8.61 3.63 10.07
CA LYS A 27 -9.99 3.11 10.24
C LYS A 27 -10.23 1.86 9.38
N LYS A 28 -9.77 1.87 8.14
CA LYS A 28 -9.87 0.73 7.21
C LYS A 28 -9.10 -0.47 7.76
N LEU A 29 -7.85 -0.28 8.15
CA LEU A 29 -7.02 -1.33 8.74
C LEU A 29 -7.67 -1.92 10.00
N LYS A 30 -8.20 -1.07 10.89
CA LYS A 30 -8.94 -1.53 12.09
C LYS A 30 -10.14 -2.41 11.74
N ARG A 31 -10.89 -2.07 10.68
CA ARG A 31 -12.04 -2.88 10.22
C ARG A 31 -11.57 -4.23 9.68
N GLU A 32 -10.52 -4.24 8.86
CA GLU A 32 -10.00 -5.46 8.24
C GLU A 32 -9.38 -6.42 9.27
N VAL A 33 -8.63 -5.92 10.26
CA VAL A 33 -8.09 -6.73 11.37
C VAL A 33 -9.19 -7.36 12.22
N ASN A 34 -10.38 -6.75 12.26
CA ASN A 34 -11.54 -7.26 12.98
C ASN A 34 -12.57 -7.97 12.08
N ALA A 35 -12.26 -8.16 10.80
CA ALA A 35 -13.21 -8.70 9.82
C ALA A 35 -13.74 -10.07 10.24
N LYS A 36 -15.05 -10.27 10.02
CA LYS A 36 -15.74 -11.55 10.17
C LYS A 36 -16.47 -11.84 8.87
N GLU A 37 -16.61 -13.11 8.54
CA GLU A 37 -17.39 -13.59 7.41
C GLU A 37 -18.41 -14.61 7.88
N THR A 38 -19.61 -14.56 7.32
CA THR A 38 -20.65 -15.53 7.64
C THR A 38 -20.28 -16.85 6.99
N LYS A 39 -20.07 -17.89 7.81
CA LYS A 39 -19.90 -19.26 7.33
C LYS A 39 -21.20 -20.02 7.53
N VAL A 40 -21.54 -20.79 6.52
CA VAL A 40 -22.74 -21.61 6.44
C VAL A 40 -22.36 -23.06 6.71
N PHE A 41 -23.15 -23.72 7.56
CA PHE A 41 -22.96 -25.11 7.97
C PHE A 41 -24.13 -25.93 7.44
N ASN A 42 -23.83 -26.87 6.55
CA ASN A 42 -24.81 -27.72 5.91
C ASN A 42 -24.58 -29.18 6.31
N ASP A 43 -25.66 -29.95 6.40
CA ASP A 43 -25.63 -31.41 6.45
C ASP A 43 -26.49 -31.97 5.32
N LYS A 44 -25.91 -32.86 4.50
CA LYS A 44 -26.60 -33.52 3.38
C LYS A 44 -27.40 -32.56 2.47
N GLY A 45 -26.85 -31.37 2.20
CA GLY A 45 -27.50 -30.36 1.35
C GLY A 45 -28.54 -29.48 2.04
N SER A 46 -28.82 -29.72 3.33
CA SER A 46 -29.70 -28.86 4.14
C SER A 46 -28.90 -27.87 4.97
N LEU A 47 -29.32 -26.60 4.95
CA LEU A 47 -28.78 -25.55 5.82
C LEU A 47 -29.15 -25.83 7.27
N LEU A 48 -28.16 -26.10 8.12
CA LEU A 48 -28.38 -26.27 9.55
C LEU A 48 -28.38 -24.91 10.26
N TYR A 49 -27.31 -24.15 10.10
CA TYR A 49 -27.17 -22.82 10.66
C TYR A 49 -26.05 -22.02 9.99
N SER A 50 -25.99 -20.73 10.29
CA SER A 50 -24.86 -19.88 9.92
C SER A 50 -24.35 -19.12 11.14
N LYS A 51 -23.06 -18.79 11.16
CA LYS A 51 -22.49 -17.92 12.19
C LYS A 51 -21.35 -17.06 11.63
N PRO A 52 -21.15 -15.85 12.18
CA PRO A 52 -20.01 -15.02 11.82
C PRO A 52 -18.73 -15.63 12.39
N LEU A 53 -17.82 -16.04 11.51
CA LEU A 53 -16.49 -16.53 11.87
C LEU A 53 -15.42 -15.52 11.49
N ILE A 54 -14.22 -15.72 12.05
CA ILE A 54 -13.06 -14.87 11.75
C ILE A 54 -12.70 -15.01 10.27
N ALA A 55 -12.68 -13.88 9.55
CA ALA A 55 -12.25 -13.85 8.15
C ALA A 55 -10.71 -13.85 8.07
N TRP A 56 -10.10 -15.02 8.22
CA TRP A 56 -8.63 -15.16 8.32
C TRP A 56 -7.88 -14.53 7.16
N GLY A 57 -8.35 -14.69 5.91
CA GLY A 57 -7.69 -14.12 4.74
C GLY A 57 -7.60 -12.59 4.77
N ILE A 58 -8.69 -11.93 5.14
CA ILE A 58 -8.74 -10.46 5.26
C ILE A 58 -7.84 -10.00 6.41
N ARG A 59 -7.93 -10.67 7.57
CA ARG A 59 -7.14 -10.30 8.75
C ARG A 59 -5.65 -10.50 8.55
N GLN A 60 -5.24 -11.58 7.89
CA GLN A 60 -3.82 -11.86 7.64
C GLN A 60 -3.21 -10.82 6.71
N LYS A 61 -3.90 -10.46 5.62
CA LYS A 61 -3.46 -9.38 4.72
C LYS A 61 -3.32 -8.06 5.48
N ALA A 62 -4.32 -7.68 6.26
CA ALA A 62 -4.27 -6.46 7.06
C ALA A 62 -3.11 -6.45 8.08
N ARG A 63 -2.81 -7.58 8.72
CA ARG A 63 -1.64 -7.70 9.60
C ARG A 63 -0.32 -7.49 8.85
N MET A 64 -0.18 -8.09 7.67
CA MET A 64 1.02 -7.90 6.85
C MET A 64 1.18 -6.44 6.43
N ASP A 65 0.11 -5.78 6.01
CA ASP A 65 0.14 -4.36 5.64
C ASP A 65 0.51 -3.48 6.84
N ALA A 66 -0.04 -3.77 8.03
CA ALA A 66 0.34 -3.08 9.27
C ALA A 66 1.84 -3.23 9.58
N HIS A 67 2.39 -4.45 9.47
CA HIS A 67 3.81 -4.69 9.70
C HIS A 67 4.72 -3.99 8.67
N LYS A 68 4.27 -3.87 7.40
CA LYS A 68 4.98 -3.11 6.37
C LYS A 68 4.99 -1.61 6.67
N LEU A 69 3.85 -1.05 7.07
CA LEU A 69 3.73 0.36 7.43
C LEU A 69 4.59 0.73 8.65
N LEU A 70 4.77 -0.21 9.58
CA LEU A 70 5.64 -0.05 10.76
C LEU A 70 7.12 -0.37 10.48
N ALA A 71 7.48 -0.67 9.23
CA ALA A 71 8.85 -1.05 8.83
C ALA A 71 9.43 -2.23 9.63
N HIS A 72 8.59 -3.19 10.05
CA HIS A 72 9.04 -4.40 10.75
C HIS A 72 9.69 -5.44 9.81
N TYR A 73 9.42 -5.36 8.51
CA TYR A 73 10.07 -6.21 7.52
C TYR A 73 11.42 -5.61 7.12
N PRO A 74 12.45 -6.45 6.92
CA PRO A 74 13.72 -5.97 6.38
C PRO A 74 13.48 -5.36 4.99
N PRO A 75 14.17 -4.25 4.65
CA PRO A 75 14.11 -3.69 3.31
C PRO A 75 14.51 -4.74 2.27
N GLU A 76 13.84 -4.76 1.12
CA GLU A 76 14.24 -5.61 0.01
C GLU A 76 15.64 -5.19 -0.46
N LYS A 77 16.56 -6.15 -0.49
CA LYS A 77 17.89 -5.94 -1.04
C LYS A 77 17.80 -6.00 -2.56
N HIS A 78 18.22 -4.93 -3.23
CA HIS A 78 18.42 -4.94 -4.67
C HIS A 78 19.92 -4.94 -4.97
N GLU A 79 20.43 -6.10 -5.36
CA GLU A 79 21.79 -6.25 -5.83
C GLU A 79 21.82 -5.98 -7.34
N LEU A 80 22.48 -4.89 -7.72
CA LEU A 80 22.64 -4.49 -9.11
C LEU A 80 24.04 -4.88 -9.59
N THR A 81 24.11 -5.83 -10.53
CA THR A 81 25.37 -6.25 -11.15
C THR A 81 25.49 -5.68 -12.57
N GLY A 82 26.69 -5.24 -12.94
CA GLY A 82 27.02 -4.86 -14.31
C GLY A 82 26.93 -6.05 -15.26
N LYS A 83 26.78 -5.79 -16.56
CA LYS A 83 26.65 -6.79 -17.64
C LYS A 83 27.71 -7.91 -17.60
N ASN A 84 28.86 -7.66 -16.94
CA ASN A 84 29.98 -8.60 -16.75
C ASN A 84 30.43 -8.75 -15.27
N GLY A 85 29.57 -8.45 -14.28
CA GLY A 85 29.92 -8.52 -12.85
C GLY A 85 30.79 -7.37 -12.32
N GLY A 86 31.10 -6.37 -13.15
CA GLY A 86 31.81 -5.15 -12.74
C GLY A 86 30.91 -4.16 -11.97
N PRO A 87 31.51 -3.16 -11.29
CA PRO A 87 30.76 -2.16 -10.53
C PRO A 87 29.80 -1.37 -11.43
N LEU A 88 28.52 -1.38 -11.07
CA LEU A 88 27.47 -0.65 -11.79
C LEU A 88 27.41 0.80 -11.28
N LYS A 89 27.64 1.78 -12.16
CA LYS A 89 27.39 3.19 -11.84
C LYS A 89 25.90 3.46 -12.05
N VAL A 90 25.15 3.48 -10.95
CA VAL A 90 23.70 3.75 -10.96
C VAL A 90 23.49 5.25 -10.80
N THR A 91 22.81 5.87 -11.75
CA THR A 91 22.30 7.23 -11.62
C THR A 91 20.81 7.13 -11.33
N LEU A 92 20.35 7.66 -10.20
CA LEU A 92 18.93 7.75 -9.88
C LEU A 92 18.33 8.87 -10.74
N THR A 93 17.49 8.52 -11.70
CA THR A 93 16.69 9.48 -12.47
C THR A 93 15.23 9.36 -12.02
N ASP A 94 14.73 10.39 -11.35
CA ASP A 94 13.36 10.43 -10.83
C ASP A 94 12.41 11.00 -11.90
N ARG A 95 11.65 10.13 -12.57
CA ARG A 95 10.81 10.51 -13.74
C ARG A 95 9.51 11.23 -13.37
N LEU A 96 9.19 11.36 -12.08
CA LEU A 96 8.06 12.18 -11.66
C LEU A 96 8.27 13.68 -11.98
N LYS A 97 9.53 14.11 -12.17
CA LYS A 97 9.91 15.48 -12.53
C LYS A 97 9.73 15.84 -14.01
N GLU A 98 9.84 14.87 -14.92
CA GLU A 98 9.81 15.13 -16.38
C GLU A 98 8.40 15.43 -16.90
N ILE A 99 7.35 14.98 -16.19
CA ILE A 99 5.96 15.22 -16.59
C ILE A 99 5.55 16.68 -16.33
N GLU A 100 6.17 17.38 -15.37
CA GLU A 100 5.90 18.80 -15.07
C GLU A 100 6.49 19.76 -16.13
N GLU A 101 7.64 19.42 -16.72
CA GLU A 101 8.31 20.28 -17.72
C GLU A 101 7.66 20.22 -19.12
N CYS A 102 6.96 19.13 -19.46
CA CYS A 102 6.18 19.05 -20.71
C CYS A 102 4.80 19.72 -20.62
N ALA A 103 4.25 19.93 -19.41
CA ALA A 103 2.93 20.54 -19.23
C ALA A 103 2.95 22.09 -19.23
N THR A 104 4.14 22.71 -19.30
CA THR A 104 4.34 24.17 -19.30
C THR A 104 4.87 24.71 -20.64
N GLY A 105 4.87 23.88 -21.70
CA GLY A 105 5.43 24.19 -23.01
C GLY A 105 4.42 24.54 -24.12
N ASP A 106 3.20 24.97 -23.77
CA ASP A 106 2.23 25.54 -24.72
C ASP A 106 1.79 26.95 -24.25
N GLU A 107 2.68 27.93 -24.38
CA GLU A 107 2.36 29.36 -24.54
C GLU A 107 3.25 29.98 -25.64
#